data_AF-A0A0X3NLI0-F1
#
_entry.id   AF-A0A0X3NLI0-F1
#
_cell.length_a   1.000
_cell.length_b   1.000
_cell.length_c   1.000
_cell.angle_alpha   90.00
_cell.angle_beta   90.00
_cell.angle_gamma   90.00
#
_symmetry.space_group_name_H-M   'P 1'
#
loop_
_entity.id
_entity.type
_entity.pdbx_description
1 polymer ?
#
loop_
_entity_poly.entity_id
_entity_poly.type
_entity_poly.pdbx_seq_one_letter_code
_entity_poly.pdbx_strand_id
1 'polypeptide(L)'
;SKNGLSRTGFSTITRTFGNLTKICELLFEHLFNLQDLVPDDIMKFFTEFVKPLLGVSMEFFISTYECILTKVLPVLTNCNVNVFIKFATLGLINEISVLPSATKVKLYTVPRISSSYISLATAIREVGDYDTQVQIVELLLRVIPAAKRPEFAQRYVCPGSEYLAQQFCSLIGQQFEPAARNFLNAFNKECQHSQRVFSVPCM
;
A
#
# COMPACT_ATOMS: atom_id res chain seq x y z
N SER A 1 -24.65 32.23 16.90
CA SER A 1 -25.44 30.99 16.93
C SER A 1 -25.00 30.12 15.77
N LYS A 2 -24.07 29.19 16.00
CA LYS A 2 -23.60 28.20 15.02
C LYS A 2 -23.91 26.81 15.59
N ASN A 3 -24.38 25.93 14.73
CA ASN A 3 -24.61 24.48 14.89
C ASN A 3 -26.08 24.08 14.95
N GLY A 4 -26.61 23.77 13.77
CA GLY A 4 -27.90 23.14 13.57
C GLY A 4 -27.96 22.41 12.23
N LEU A 5 -26.94 21.60 11.89
CA LEU A 5 -27.17 20.54 10.91
C LEU A 5 -28.17 19.57 11.56
N SER A 6 -29.39 19.52 11.03
CA SER A 6 -30.43 18.63 11.52
C SER A 6 -29.96 17.17 11.45
N ARG A 7 -30.50 16.30 12.31
CA ARG A 7 -30.25 14.84 12.25
C ARG A 7 -30.50 14.26 10.85
N THR A 8 -31.42 14.86 10.09
CA THR A 8 -31.73 14.51 8.69
C THR A 8 -30.65 14.94 7.69
N GLY A 9 -29.96 16.07 7.93
CA GLY A 9 -28.81 16.49 7.12
C GLY A 9 -27.61 15.57 7.32
N PHE A 10 -27.33 15.20 8.57
CA PHE A 10 -26.24 14.26 8.90
C PHE A 10 -26.48 12.87 8.29
N SER A 11 -27.69 12.31 8.43
CA SER A 11 -28.00 11.00 7.85
C SER A 11 -27.94 10.97 6.32
N THR A 12 -28.30 12.08 5.66
CA THR A 12 -28.21 12.21 4.20
C THR A 12 -26.75 12.24 3.74
N ILE A 13 -25.88 12.97 4.44
CA ILE A 13 -24.45 13.04 4.13
C ILE A 13 -23.78 11.68 4.32
N THR A 14 -24.03 10.99 5.45
CA THR A 14 -23.51 9.64 5.69
C THR A 14 -23.96 8.65 4.62
N ARG A 15 -25.23 8.71 4.20
CA ARG A 15 -25.76 7.85 3.12
C ARG A 15 -25.06 8.13 1.79
N THR A 16 -24.86 9.40 1.44
CA THR A 16 -24.16 9.77 0.20
C THR A 16 -22.71 9.29 0.22
N PHE A 17 -21.98 9.44 1.32
CA PHE A 17 -20.62 8.92 1.44
C PHE A 17 -20.57 7.39 1.36
N GLY A 18 -21.51 6.69 1.98
CA GLY A 18 -21.65 5.24 1.84
C GLY A 18 -21.84 4.80 0.38
N ASN A 19 -22.70 5.49 -0.36
CA ASN A 19 -22.93 5.21 -1.78
C ASN A 19 -21.66 5.45 -2.62
N LEU A 20 -20.93 6.54 -2.37
CA LEU A 20 -19.69 6.84 -3.09
C LEU A 20 -18.61 5.78 -2.84
N THR A 21 -18.41 5.37 -1.59
CA THR A 21 -17.47 4.28 -1.27
C THR A 21 -17.87 2.99 -1.98
N LYS A 22 -19.17 2.68 -2.04
CA LYS A 22 -19.64 1.47 -2.74
C LYS A 22 -19.42 1.54 -4.26
N ILE A 23 -19.61 2.71 -4.86
CA ILE A 23 -19.30 2.94 -6.28
C ILE A 23 -17.80 2.75 -6.52
N CYS A 24 -16.93 3.28 -5.64
CA CYS A 24 -15.48 3.05 -5.73
C CYS A 24 -15.14 1.55 -5.71
N GLU A 25 -15.71 0.79 -4.78
CA GLU A 25 -15.49 -0.66 -4.69
C GLU A 25 -15.84 -1.38 -5.99
N LEU A 26 -17.02 -1.09 -6.56
CA LEU A 26 -17.50 -1.71 -7.79
C LEU A 26 -16.64 -1.34 -8.99
N LEU A 27 -16.14 -0.11 -9.05
CA LEU A 27 -15.27 0.33 -10.14
C LEU A 27 -13.89 -0.32 -10.05
N PHE A 28 -13.33 -0.49 -8.86
CA PHE A 28 -12.09 -1.27 -8.68
C PHE A 28 -12.29 -2.74 -9.07
N GLU A 29 -13.41 -3.35 -8.67
CA GLU A 29 -13.74 -4.72 -9.08
C GLU A 29 -13.88 -4.83 -10.59
N HIS A 30 -14.54 -3.87 -11.24
CA HIS A 30 -14.67 -3.86 -12.69
C HIS A 30 -13.32 -3.72 -13.38
N LEU A 31 -12.51 -2.74 -12.97
CA LEU A 31 -11.19 -2.48 -13.54
C LEU A 31 -10.30 -3.74 -13.50
N PHE A 32 -10.16 -4.38 -12.34
CA PHE A 32 -9.27 -5.53 -12.20
C PHE A 32 -9.82 -6.84 -12.80
N ASN A 33 -11.05 -6.83 -13.29
CA ASN A 33 -11.65 -7.95 -14.03
C ASN A 33 -11.66 -7.74 -15.55
N LEU A 34 -11.12 -6.62 -16.06
CA LEU A 34 -10.96 -6.40 -17.49
C LEU A 34 -9.98 -7.45 -18.07
N GLN A 35 -10.39 -8.14 -19.15
CA GLN A 35 -9.56 -9.16 -19.78
C GLN A 35 -8.28 -8.58 -20.40
N ASP A 36 -8.38 -7.39 -21.00
CA ASP A 36 -7.30 -6.70 -21.68
C ASP A 36 -6.78 -5.50 -20.85
N LEU A 37 -6.81 -5.61 -19.52
CA LEU A 37 -6.35 -4.54 -18.63
C LEU A 37 -4.89 -4.18 -18.97
N VAL A 38 -4.64 -2.91 -19.29
CA VAL A 38 -3.29 -2.37 -19.48
C VAL A 38 -2.93 -1.37 -18.38
N PRO A 39 -1.63 -1.11 -18.12
CA PRO A 39 -1.19 -0.13 -17.13
C PRO A 39 -1.86 1.24 -17.27
N ASP A 40 -2.05 1.72 -18.50
CA ASP A 40 -2.65 3.04 -18.77
C ASP A 40 -4.10 3.16 -18.27
N ASP A 41 -4.88 2.07 -18.31
CA ASP A 41 -6.25 2.06 -17.77
C ASP A 41 -6.24 2.32 -16.26
N ILE A 42 -5.28 1.73 -15.56
CA ILE A 42 -5.11 1.91 -14.10
C ILE A 42 -4.69 3.35 -13.81
N MET A 43 -3.70 3.86 -14.55
CA MET A 43 -3.23 5.24 -14.41
C MET A 43 -4.36 6.26 -14.64
N LYS A 44 -5.16 6.04 -15.69
CA LYS A 44 -6.30 6.88 -16.04
C LYS A 44 -7.39 6.82 -14.98
N PHE A 45 -7.81 5.61 -14.60
CA PHE A 45 -8.82 5.42 -13.56
C PHE A 45 -8.42 6.13 -12.27
N PHE A 46 -7.17 5.97 -11.86
CA PHE A 46 -6.72 6.55 -10.61
C PHE A 46 -6.59 8.08 -10.66
N THR A 47 -6.09 8.61 -11.78
CA THR A 47 -5.89 10.05 -11.96
C THR A 47 -7.22 10.79 -12.12
N GLU A 48 -8.14 10.25 -12.91
CA GLU A 48 -9.42 10.91 -13.24
C GLU A 48 -10.50 10.67 -12.19
N PHE A 49 -10.47 9.54 -11.48
CA PHE A 49 -11.53 9.17 -10.53
C PHE A 49 -11.04 9.12 -9.08
N VAL A 50 -9.98 8.38 -8.78
CA VAL A 50 -9.57 8.12 -7.38
C VAL A 50 -8.96 9.36 -6.71
N LYS A 51 -8.02 10.05 -7.36
CA LYS A 51 -7.34 11.23 -6.78
C LYS A 51 -8.31 12.36 -6.41
N PRO A 52 -9.27 12.76 -7.27
CA PRO A 52 -10.27 13.76 -6.88
C PRO A 52 -11.09 13.37 -5.66
N LEU A 53 -11.44 12.08 -5.56
CA LEU A 53 -12.23 11.54 -4.47
C LEU A 53 -11.48 11.58 -3.13
N LEU A 54 -10.18 11.29 -3.12
CA LEU A 54 -9.35 11.38 -1.91
C LEU A 54 -9.29 12.80 -1.31
N GLY A 55 -9.56 13.84 -2.11
CA GLY A 55 -9.55 15.24 -1.66
C GLY A 55 -10.85 15.74 -1.01
N VAL A 56 -11.93 14.95 -0.99
CA VAL A 56 -13.26 15.41 -0.55
C VAL A 56 -13.33 15.68 0.95
N SER A 57 -12.91 14.72 1.77
CA SER A 57 -12.88 14.84 3.24
C SER A 57 -11.96 13.78 3.84
N MET A 58 -11.49 13.99 5.09
CA MET A 58 -10.65 13.00 5.77
C MET A 58 -11.39 11.70 6.10
N GLU A 59 -12.71 11.75 6.33
CA GLU A 59 -13.50 10.54 6.56
C GLU A 59 -13.59 9.71 5.29
N PHE A 60 -13.89 10.38 4.18
CA PHE A 60 -14.00 9.75 2.87
C PHE A 60 -12.64 9.26 2.35
N PHE A 61 -11.56 10.00 2.62
CA PHE A 61 -10.19 9.56 2.36
C PHE A 61 -9.90 8.22 3.04
N ILE A 62 -10.22 8.07 4.33
CA ILE A 62 -9.96 6.82 5.07
C ILE A 62 -10.73 5.65 4.47
N SER A 63 -12.04 5.81 4.24
CA SER A 63 -12.87 4.76 3.66
C SER A 63 -12.42 4.39 2.25
N THR A 64 -12.07 5.37 1.42
CA THR A 64 -11.58 5.14 0.06
C THR A 64 -10.21 4.47 0.08
N TYR A 65 -9.31 4.91 0.95
CA TYR A 65 -7.98 4.32 1.08
C TYR A 65 -8.03 2.87 1.59
N GLU A 66 -8.93 2.57 2.53
CA GLU A 66 -9.22 1.20 2.97
C GLU A 66 -9.75 0.34 1.82
N CYS A 67 -10.69 0.86 1.03
CA CYS A 67 -11.21 0.19 -0.17
C CYS A 67 -10.08 -0.10 -1.16
N ILE A 68 -9.25 0.90 -1.48
CA ILE A 68 -8.10 0.76 -2.38
C ILE A 68 -7.22 -0.40 -1.91
N LEU A 69 -6.75 -0.37 -0.66
CA LEU A 69 -5.87 -1.41 -0.12
C LEU A 69 -6.51 -2.80 -0.19
N THR A 70 -7.80 -2.91 0.11
CA THR A 70 -8.52 -4.19 0.07
C THR A 70 -8.62 -4.76 -1.35
N LYS A 71 -8.78 -3.89 -2.36
CA LYS A 71 -8.93 -4.30 -3.77
C LYS A 71 -7.60 -4.53 -4.47
N VAL A 72 -6.58 -3.75 -4.15
CA VAL A 72 -5.25 -3.86 -4.77
C VAL A 72 -4.45 -5.01 -4.18
N LEU A 73 -4.61 -5.33 -2.89
CA LEU A 73 -3.80 -6.37 -2.25
C LEU A 73 -3.86 -7.72 -2.99
N PRO A 74 -5.03 -8.28 -3.37
CA PRO A 74 -5.10 -9.50 -4.18
C PRO A 74 -4.41 -9.38 -5.54
N VAL A 75 -4.41 -8.20 -6.16
CA VAL A 75 -3.74 -7.94 -7.44
C VAL A 75 -2.22 -8.04 -7.27
N LEU A 76 -1.70 -7.47 -6.18
CA LEU A 76 -0.26 -7.42 -5.90
C LEU A 76 0.30 -8.79 -5.49
N THR A 77 -0.46 -9.56 -4.70
CA THR A 77 -0.01 -10.85 -4.18
C THR A 77 -0.27 -12.03 -5.13
N ASN A 78 -1.12 -11.86 -6.15
CA ASN A 78 -1.39 -12.91 -7.12
C ASN A 78 -0.22 -13.07 -8.12
N CYS A 79 0.42 -14.23 -8.15
CA CYS A 79 1.53 -14.53 -9.05
C CYS A 79 1.15 -14.58 -10.54
N ASN A 80 -0.14 -14.72 -10.86
CA ASN A 80 -0.64 -14.77 -12.24
C ASN A 80 -0.95 -13.40 -12.82
N VAL A 81 -0.93 -12.33 -12.02
CA VAL A 81 -1.13 -10.96 -12.50
C VAL A 81 0.16 -10.47 -13.15
N ASN A 82 0.03 -9.86 -14.33
CA ASN A 82 1.13 -9.28 -15.09
C ASN A 82 1.92 -8.25 -14.24
N VAL A 83 3.25 -8.33 -14.26
CA VAL A 83 4.13 -7.46 -13.46
C VAL A 83 3.95 -5.96 -13.77
N PHE A 84 3.64 -5.59 -15.00
CA PHE A 84 3.38 -4.18 -15.37
C PHE A 84 2.09 -3.65 -14.72
N ILE A 85 1.09 -4.50 -14.53
CA ILE A 85 -0.15 -4.17 -13.81
C ILE A 85 0.13 -3.96 -12.33
N LYS A 86 0.96 -4.82 -11.73
CA LYS A 86 1.42 -4.64 -10.34
C LYS A 86 2.21 -3.35 -10.19
N PHE A 87 3.15 -3.10 -11.09
CA PHE A 87 3.97 -1.90 -11.10
C PHE A 87 3.13 -0.62 -11.15
N ALA A 88 2.18 -0.53 -12.09
CA ALA A 88 1.30 0.63 -12.20
C ALA A 88 0.44 0.79 -10.94
N THR A 89 -0.13 -0.31 -10.42
CA THR A 89 -0.96 -0.30 -9.22
C THR A 89 -0.17 0.16 -7.99
N LEU A 90 1.02 -0.39 -7.77
CA LEU A 90 1.89 0.00 -6.64
C LEU A 90 2.39 1.44 -6.77
N GLY A 91 2.78 1.88 -7.97
CA GLY A 91 3.21 3.26 -8.22
C GLY A 91 2.15 4.27 -7.80
N LEU A 92 0.88 4.01 -8.12
CA LEU A 92 -0.25 4.87 -7.77
C LEU A 92 -0.54 4.87 -6.26
N ILE A 93 -0.50 3.70 -5.61
CA ILE A 93 -0.66 3.63 -4.15
C ILE A 93 0.47 4.39 -3.48
N ASN A 94 1.70 4.18 -3.93
CA ASN A 94 2.88 4.87 -3.43
C ASN A 94 2.75 6.41 -3.52
N GLU A 95 2.20 6.90 -4.62
CA GLU A 95 1.94 8.33 -4.82
C GLU A 95 0.93 8.89 -3.81
N ILE A 96 -0.21 8.23 -3.59
CA ILE A 96 -1.23 8.70 -2.62
C ILE A 96 -0.84 8.46 -1.17
N SER A 97 0.16 7.61 -0.92
CA SER A 97 0.68 7.31 0.41
C SER A 97 1.69 8.34 0.91
N VAL A 98 1.97 9.40 0.14
CA VAL A 98 2.71 10.58 0.61
C VAL A 98 1.81 11.41 1.53
N LEU A 99 1.76 11.00 2.79
CA LEU A 99 0.80 11.54 3.78
C LEU A 99 1.50 12.26 4.94
N PRO A 100 0.85 13.25 5.57
CA PRO A 100 1.34 13.81 6.83
C PRO A 100 1.41 12.76 7.95
N SER A 101 2.35 12.93 8.89
CA SER A 101 2.55 11.98 10.01
C SER A 101 1.26 11.71 10.81
N ALA A 102 0.45 12.74 11.07
CA ALA A 102 -0.82 12.59 11.78
C ALA A 102 -1.82 11.69 11.02
N THR A 103 -1.87 11.81 9.69
CA THR A 103 -2.70 10.96 8.84
C THR A 103 -2.22 9.50 8.87
N LYS A 104 -0.90 9.27 8.83
CA LYS A 104 -0.34 7.91 8.94
C LYS A 104 -0.75 7.24 10.25
N VAL A 105 -0.66 7.96 11.37
CA VAL A 105 -1.10 7.46 12.68
C VAL A 105 -2.59 7.12 12.64
N LYS A 106 -3.43 8.01 12.12
CA LYS A 106 -4.87 7.77 12.00
C LYS A 106 -5.19 6.53 11.15
N LEU A 107 -4.57 6.40 9.98
CA LEU A 107 -4.75 5.23 9.12
C LEU A 107 -4.28 3.93 9.80
N TYR A 108 -3.14 3.97 10.50
CA TYR A 108 -2.62 2.80 11.22
C TYR A 108 -3.55 2.31 12.35
N THR A 109 -4.37 3.20 12.92
CA THR A 109 -5.39 2.82 13.92
C THR A 109 -6.63 2.14 13.32
N VAL A 110 -6.81 2.17 12.00
CA VAL A 110 -7.92 1.50 11.33
C VAL A 110 -7.56 0.02 11.12
N PRO A 111 -8.28 -0.95 11.72
CA PRO A 111 -7.87 -2.35 11.73
C PRO A 111 -7.67 -2.97 10.33
N ARG A 112 -8.57 -2.67 9.38
CA ARG A 112 -8.50 -3.21 8.02
C ARG A 112 -7.30 -2.66 7.23
N ILE A 113 -6.98 -1.38 7.41
CA ILE A 113 -5.79 -0.76 6.82
C ILE A 113 -4.51 -1.37 7.43
N SER A 114 -4.46 -1.47 8.75
CA SER A 114 -3.31 -2.08 9.45
C SER A 114 -3.08 -3.55 9.03
N SER A 115 -4.17 -4.32 8.90
CA SER A 115 -4.12 -5.69 8.39
C SER A 115 -3.62 -5.76 6.94
N SER A 116 -3.98 -4.79 6.10
CA SER A 116 -3.48 -4.71 4.72
C SER A 116 -1.98 -4.41 4.69
N TYR A 117 -1.47 -3.54 5.57
CA TYR A 117 -0.03 -3.29 5.69
C TYR A 117 0.74 -4.54 6.16
N ILE A 118 0.20 -5.28 7.13
CA ILE A 118 0.78 -6.55 7.56
C ILE A 118 0.84 -7.53 6.39
N SER A 119 -0.24 -7.64 5.62
CA SER A 119 -0.31 -8.53 4.44
C SER A 119 0.70 -8.15 3.35
N LEU A 120 0.92 -6.84 3.13
CA LEU A 120 1.97 -6.35 2.24
C LEU A 120 3.36 -6.72 2.76
N ALA A 121 3.61 -6.55 4.06
CA ALA A 121 4.89 -6.91 4.67
C ALA A 121 5.23 -8.40 4.51
N THR A 122 4.24 -9.28 4.73
CA THR A 122 4.42 -10.72 4.53
C THR A 122 4.61 -11.08 3.05
N ALA A 123 3.93 -10.36 2.15
CA ALA A 123 4.00 -10.61 0.72
C ALA A 123 5.37 -10.30 0.10
N ILE A 124 6.22 -9.46 0.72
CA ILE A 124 7.57 -9.15 0.19
C ILE A 124 8.34 -10.43 -0.15
N ARG A 125 8.23 -11.48 0.67
CA ARG A 125 8.93 -12.75 0.44
C ARG A 125 8.33 -13.56 -0.71
N GLU A 126 7.05 -13.36 -1.01
CA GLU A 126 6.25 -14.22 -1.88
C GLU A 126 6.12 -13.70 -3.30
N VAL A 127 6.20 -12.37 -3.52
CA VAL A 127 5.90 -11.73 -4.82
C VAL A 127 6.81 -12.15 -5.97
N GLY A 128 8.01 -12.67 -5.68
CA GLY A 128 8.92 -13.26 -6.68
C GLY A 128 9.46 -12.32 -7.75
N ASP A 129 9.19 -11.04 -7.63
CA ASP A 129 9.66 -9.98 -8.50
C ASP A 129 10.37 -8.91 -7.68
N TYR A 130 11.59 -8.55 -8.09
CA TYR A 130 12.44 -7.65 -7.34
C TYR A 130 11.87 -6.22 -7.29
N ASP A 131 11.39 -5.71 -8.42
CA ASP A 131 10.87 -4.35 -8.50
C ASP A 131 9.58 -4.21 -7.66
N THR A 132 8.76 -5.26 -7.65
CA THR A 132 7.60 -5.37 -6.75
C THR A 132 8.02 -5.36 -5.28
N GLN A 133 9.09 -6.08 -4.91
CA GLN A 133 9.64 -6.04 -3.54
C GLN A 133 10.07 -4.61 -3.16
N VAL A 134 10.78 -3.91 -4.05
CA VAL A 134 11.24 -2.52 -3.83
C VAL A 134 10.05 -1.60 -3.57
N GLN A 135 9.01 -1.66 -4.41
CA GLN A 135 7.84 -0.77 -4.28
C GLN A 135 7.01 -1.06 -3.03
N ILE A 136 6.90 -2.33 -2.60
CA ILE A 136 6.24 -2.68 -1.34
C ILE A 136 7.05 -2.15 -0.14
N VAL A 137 8.38 -2.32 -0.16
CA VAL A 137 9.26 -1.76 0.87
C VAL A 137 9.10 -0.24 0.95
N GLU A 138 9.11 0.44 -0.19
CA GLU A 138 8.91 1.88 -0.28
C GLU A 138 7.56 2.30 0.34
N LEU A 139 6.49 1.60 -0.04
CA LEU A 139 5.14 1.85 0.46
C LEU A 139 5.09 1.71 1.98
N LEU A 140 5.63 0.63 2.54
CA LEU A 140 5.65 0.39 3.99
C LEU A 140 6.45 1.47 4.73
N LEU A 141 7.59 1.92 4.20
CA LEU A 141 8.34 3.02 4.79
C LEU A 141 7.54 4.33 4.80
N ARG A 142 6.74 4.57 3.74
CA ARG A 142 5.86 5.74 3.63
C ARG A 142 4.70 5.68 4.61
N VAL A 143 4.02 4.53 4.75
CA VAL A 143 2.74 4.45 5.47
C VAL A 143 2.87 4.10 6.95
N ILE A 144 3.92 3.35 7.34
CA ILE A 144 4.09 2.95 8.74
C ILE A 144 4.59 4.15 9.57
N PRO A 145 3.87 4.54 10.64
CA PRO A 145 4.31 5.62 11.52
C PRO A 145 5.71 5.35 12.07
N ALA A 146 6.57 6.39 12.11
CA ALA A 146 7.96 6.26 12.54
C ALA A 146 8.11 5.58 13.91
N ALA A 147 7.27 5.94 14.88
CA ALA A 147 7.27 5.36 16.21
C ALA A 147 6.85 3.88 16.26
N LYS A 148 6.14 3.37 15.25
CA LYS A 148 5.70 1.97 15.15
C LYS A 148 6.57 1.14 14.22
N ARG A 149 7.41 1.78 13.41
CA ARG A 149 8.21 1.11 12.38
C ARG A 149 9.17 0.04 12.94
N PRO A 150 9.92 0.25 14.04
CA PRO A 150 10.81 -0.78 14.57
C PRO A 150 10.08 -2.07 14.96
N GLU A 151 8.99 -1.93 15.72
CA GLU A 151 8.14 -3.06 16.13
C GLU A 151 7.52 -3.75 14.91
N PHE A 152 6.98 -2.97 13.97
CA PHE A 152 6.37 -3.48 12.75
C PHE A 152 7.39 -4.27 11.90
N ALA A 153 8.59 -3.73 11.73
CA ALA A 153 9.65 -4.37 10.95
C ALA A 153 10.07 -5.70 11.58
N GLN A 154 10.32 -5.72 12.88
CA GLN A 154 10.72 -6.93 13.60
C GLN A 154 9.63 -8.00 13.59
N ARG A 155 8.35 -7.60 13.62
CA ARG A 155 7.23 -8.54 13.71
C ARG A 155 6.76 -9.07 12.36
N TYR A 156 6.74 -8.24 11.33
CA TYR A 156 6.05 -8.56 10.07
C TYR A 156 6.93 -8.53 8.83
N VAL A 157 7.95 -7.67 8.78
CA VAL A 157 8.85 -7.59 7.62
C VAL A 157 9.95 -8.63 7.76
N CYS A 158 10.70 -8.57 8.87
CA CYS A 158 11.89 -9.36 9.13
C CYS A 158 11.75 -10.19 10.42
N PRO A 159 10.72 -11.06 10.55
CA PRO A 159 10.59 -11.90 11.74
C PRO A 159 11.83 -12.76 11.93
N GLY A 160 12.40 -12.71 13.13
CA GLY A 160 13.60 -13.46 13.51
C GLY A 160 14.94 -12.76 13.22
N SER A 161 14.94 -11.58 12.60
CA SER A 161 16.18 -10.85 12.25
C SER A 161 16.15 -9.40 12.72
N GLU A 162 16.76 -9.14 13.88
CA GLU A 162 16.90 -7.77 14.38
C GLU A 162 17.78 -6.91 13.47
N TYR A 163 18.83 -7.51 12.89
CA TYR A 163 19.71 -6.84 11.94
C TYR A 163 18.94 -6.34 10.72
N LEU A 164 18.14 -7.20 10.06
CA LEU A 164 17.35 -6.78 8.91
C LEU A 164 16.25 -5.78 9.30
N ALA A 165 15.66 -5.90 10.48
CA ALA A 165 14.66 -4.93 10.96
C ALA A 165 15.30 -3.53 11.14
N GLN A 166 16.51 -3.46 11.69
CA GLN A 166 17.27 -2.21 11.81
C GLN A 166 17.65 -1.64 10.42
N GLN A 167 18.10 -2.49 9.49
CA GLN A 167 18.37 -2.09 8.11
C GLN A 167 17.13 -1.52 7.42
N PHE A 168 15.97 -2.17 7.57
CA PHE A 168 14.70 -1.65 7.05
C PHE A 168 14.38 -0.27 7.61
N CYS A 169 14.53 -0.07 8.93
CA CYS A 169 14.26 1.22 9.55
C CYS A 169 15.21 2.33 9.08
N SER A 170 16.48 1.99 8.80
CA SER A 170 17.50 2.96 8.38
C SER A 170 17.38 3.36 6.92
N LEU A 171 16.55 2.69 6.11
CA LEU A 171 16.27 3.09 4.73
C LEU A 171 15.75 4.55 4.65
N ILE A 172 15.03 5.01 5.67
CA ILE A 172 14.63 6.41 5.77
C ILE A 172 15.84 7.27 6.13
N GLY A 173 16.19 8.20 5.24
CA GLY A 173 17.34 9.09 5.39
C GLY A 173 18.56 8.69 4.56
N GLN A 174 18.48 7.57 3.83
CA GLN A 174 19.47 7.19 2.81
C GLN A 174 18.98 7.52 1.40
N GLN A 175 19.88 7.42 0.42
CA GLN A 175 19.44 7.32 -0.97
C GLN A 175 18.68 6.00 -1.13
N PHE A 176 17.39 6.10 -1.44
CA PHE A 176 16.48 4.95 -1.36
C PHE A 176 16.91 3.80 -2.28
N GLU A 177 17.19 4.07 -3.56
CA GLU A 177 17.51 3.02 -4.55
C GLU A 177 18.71 2.13 -4.15
N PRO A 178 19.92 2.67 -3.84
CA PRO A 178 21.03 1.82 -3.42
C PRO A 178 20.77 1.10 -2.08
N ALA A 179 20.10 1.78 -1.14
CA ALA A 179 19.86 1.23 0.20
C ALA A 179 18.82 0.10 0.17
N ALA A 180 17.72 0.29 -0.55
CA ALA A 180 16.70 -0.73 -0.79
C ALA A 180 17.32 -1.95 -1.46
N ARG A 181 18.25 -1.74 -2.40
CA ARG A 181 18.97 -2.84 -3.04
C ARG A 181 19.80 -3.67 -2.07
N ASN A 182 20.56 -3.01 -1.20
CA ASN A 182 21.35 -3.70 -0.19
C ASN A 182 20.47 -4.46 0.81
N PHE A 183 19.40 -3.81 1.28
CA PHE A 183 18.43 -4.43 2.17
C PHE A 183 17.79 -5.67 1.55
N LEU A 184 17.24 -5.58 0.33
CA LEU A 184 16.55 -6.69 -0.32
C LEU A 184 17.49 -7.84 -0.66
N ASN A 185 18.75 -7.56 -1.02
CA ASN A 185 19.74 -8.60 -1.22
C ASN A 185 20.05 -9.38 0.06
N ALA A 186 20.17 -8.70 1.20
CA ALA A 186 20.35 -9.35 2.50
C ALA A 186 19.07 -10.11 2.92
N PHE A 187 17.92 -9.47 2.78
CA PHE A 187 16.60 -10.01 3.08
C PHE A 187 16.31 -11.32 2.34
N ASN A 188 16.55 -11.34 1.03
CA ASN A 188 16.33 -12.53 0.20
C ASN A 188 17.31 -13.66 0.55
N LYS A 189 18.58 -13.34 0.87
CA LYS A 189 19.59 -14.34 1.29
C LYS A 189 19.29 -14.98 2.64
N GLU A 190 18.67 -14.26 3.56
CA GLU A 190 18.32 -14.79 4.89
C GLU A 190 17.12 -15.75 4.82
N CYS A 191 16.31 -15.65 3.76
CA CYS A 191 15.11 -16.46 3.54
C CYS A 191 15.36 -17.70 2.65
N GLN A 192 16.51 -18.36 2.75
CA GLN A 192 16.99 -19.38 1.78
C GLN A 192 15.95 -20.45 1.37
N HIS A 193 15.03 -20.83 2.27
CA HIS A 193 14.01 -21.86 1.99
C HIS A 193 12.73 -21.32 1.31
N SER A 194 12.47 -20.02 1.39
CA SER A 194 11.29 -19.36 0.79
C SER A 194 11.66 -18.24 -0.17
N GLN A 195 12.95 -18.11 -0.50
CA GLN A 195 13.49 -17.11 -1.41
C GLN A 195 12.88 -17.28 -2.81
N ARG A 196 12.25 -16.21 -3.30
CA ARG A 196 11.69 -16.15 -4.66
C ARG A 196 12.51 -15.28 -5.62
N VAL A 197 13.46 -14.50 -5.11
CA VAL A 197 14.30 -13.58 -5.89
C VAL A 197 15.77 -13.84 -5.60
N PHE A 198 16.55 -14.14 -6.63
CA PHE A 198 17.99 -14.45 -6.53
C PHE A 198 18.81 -13.36 -7.23
N SER A 199 19.68 -12.68 -6.47
CA SER A 199 20.58 -11.65 -7.00
C SER A 199 21.99 -12.21 -7.18
N VAL A 200 22.47 -12.23 -8.42
CA VAL A 200 23.83 -12.70 -8.76
C VAL A 200 24.66 -11.51 -9.25
N PRO A 201 25.89 -11.31 -8.75
CA PRO A 201 26.81 -10.32 -9.30
C PRO A 201 27.08 -10.59 -10.79
N CYS A 202 27.02 -9.55 -11.62
CA CYS A 202 27.49 -9.63 -13.01
C CYS A 202 28.99 -9.32 -13.04
N MET A 203 29.74 -10.10 -13.83
CA MET A 203 31.16 -9.86 -14.13
C MET A 203 31.31 -8.94 -15.33
#